data_AF-A0A1Q9LES8-F1
#
_entry.id   AF-A0A1Q9LES8-F1
#
_cell.length_a   1.000
_cell.length_b   1.000
_cell.length_c   1.000
_cell.angle_alpha   90.00
_cell.angle_beta   90.00
_cell.angle_gamma   90.00
#
_symmetry.space_group_name_H-M   'P 1'
#
loop_
_entity.id
_entity.type
_entity.pdbx_description
1 polymer ?
#
loop_
_entity_poly.entity_id
_entity_poly.type
_entity_poly.pdbx_seq_one_letter_code
_entity_poly.pdbx_strand_id
1 'polypeptide(L)'
;MSVQARNSSRRAKADQEWKRLRLRTVREAVDNAADCAVHSYGEVQRFFLAHPCRSLDRTLLTLADPDGGTFVLSISWVRTRSRSDTADLQRLIDTDGTGSIAPLAFSALKARGVRFTGTPFQSRRSGDTLVVAEAATVSGTPGASLMEGSVAAASRL
;
A
#
# COMPACT_ATOMS: atom_id res chain seq x y z
N MET A 1 21.10 12.99 3.90
CA MET A 1 19.95 12.48 4.69
C MET A 1 19.77 11.00 4.38
N SER A 2 19.72 10.12 5.38
CA SER A 2 19.53 8.67 5.20
C SER A 2 18.12 8.32 4.73
N VAL A 3 17.96 7.19 4.04
CA VAL A 3 16.65 6.69 3.56
C VAL A 3 15.66 6.51 4.72
N GLN A 4 16.12 5.99 5.86
CA GLN A 4 15.31 5.85 7.08
C GLN A 4 14.76 7.18 7.60
N ALA A 5 15.56 8.25 7.62
CA ALA A 5 15.11 9.57 8.07
C ALA A 5 14.07 10.22 7.11
N ARG A 6 14.17 9.94 5.81
CA ARG A 6 13.17 10.38 4.83
C ARG A 6 11.86 9.63 5.02
N ASN A 7 11.91 8.31 5.18
CA ASN A 7 10.72 7.48 5.39
C ASN A 7 10.02 7.82 6.72
N SER A 8 10.76 8.06 7.82
CA SER A 8 10.16 8.48 9.10
C SER A 8 9.47 9.83 9.01
N SER A 9 10.09 10.82 8.34
CA SER A 9 9.49 12.15 8.16
C SER A 9 8.22 12.12 7.30
N ARG A 10 8.19 11.27 6.27
CA ARG A 10 7.01 11.12 5.42
C ARG A 10 5.91 10.38 6.16
N ARG A 11 6.24 9.35 6.93
CA ARG A 11 5.29 8.64 7.79
C ARG A 11 4.65 9.58 8.81
N ALA A 12 5.45 10.40 9.50
CA ALA A 12 4.93 11.40 10.42
C ALA A 12 3.97 12.40 9.74
N LYS A 13 4.20 12.76 8.47
CA LYS A 13 3.27 13.60 7.70
C LYS A 13 1.98 12.86 7.38
N ALA A 14 2.04 11.60 6.93
CA ALA A 14 0.82 10.82 6.69
C ALA A 14 0.00 10.64 7.97
N ASP A 15 0.66 10.37 9.10
CA ASP A 15 0.00 10.29 10.41
C ASP A 15 -0.67 11.62 10.80
N GLN A 16 -0.06 12.76 10.47
CA GLN A 16 -0.66 14.08 10.68
C GLN A 16 -1.88 14.30 9.78
N GLU A 17 -1.83 13.90 8.51
CA GLU A 17 -3.00 13.98 7.61
C GLU A 17 -4.14 13.09 8.11
N TRP A 18 -3.87 11.86 8.52
CA TRP A 18 -4.91 10.98 9.10
C TRP A 18 -5.50 11.56 10.38
N LYS A 19 -4.69 12.20 11.25
CA LYS A 19 -5.20 12.92 12.42
C LYS A 19 -6.10 14.10 12.04
N ARG A 20 -5.77 14.86 10.99
CA ARG A 20 -6.64 15.96 10.48
C ARG A 20 -7.96 15.42 9.93
N LEU A 21 -7.92 14.25 9.32
CA LEU A 21 -9.11 13.50 8.89
C LEU A 21 -9.86 12.84 10.06
N ARG A 22 -9.40 13.03 11.31
CA ARG A 22 -9.96 12.44 12.53
C ARG A 22 -9.99 10.91 12.52
N LEU A 23 -9.11 10.29 11.73
CA LEU A 23 -8.95 8.84 11.68
C LEU A 23 -8.12 8.36 12.88
N ARG A 24 -8.49 7.20 13.40
CA ARG A 24 -7.74 6.55 14.48
C ARG A 24 -7.13 5.24 13.99
N THR A 25 -5.82 5.10 14.13
CA THR A 25 -5.15 3.81 13.94
C THR A 25 -5.54 2.85 15.05
N VAL A 26 -6.21 1.78 14.67
CA VAL A 26 -6.65 0.71 15.57
C VAL A 26 -5.58 -0.38 15.67
N ARG A 27 -4.93 -0.68 14.54
CA ARG A 27 -3.90 -1.72 14.45
C ARG A 27 -2.92 -1.39 13.35
N GLU A 28 -1.67 -1.79 13.55
CA GLU A 28 -0.61 -1.78 12.54
C GLU A 28 0.05 -3.16 12.47
N ALA A 29 0.34 -3.61 11.25
CA ALA A 29 1.22 -4.73 10.97
C ALA A 29 2.28 -4.28 9.96
N VAL A 30 3.53 -4.69 10.16
CA VAL A 30 4.67 -4.36 9.29
C VAL A 30 5.44 -5.62 8.93
N ASP A 31 6.03 -5.62 7.74
CA ASP A 31 6.85 -6.71 7.23
C ASP A 31 7.95 -6.16 6.32
N ASN A 32 9.13 -6.77 6.39
CA ASN A 32 10.26 -6.51 5.51
C ASN A 32 10.68 -7.82 4.86
N ALA A 33 10.54 -7.89 3.54
CA ALA A 33 10.87 -9.07 2.75
C ALA A 33 11.78 -8.69 1.57
N ALA A 34 12.65 -9.61 1.17
CA ALA A 34 13.48 -9.44 -0.03
C ALA A 34 12.81 -10.03 -1.29
N ASP A 35 11.89 -10.98 -1.13
CA ASP A 35 11.27 -11.68 -2.26
C ASP A 35 9.92 -11.06 -2.64
N CYS A 36 9.94 -10.18 -3.65
CA CYS A 36 8.73 -9.56 -4.18
C CYS A 36 7.83 -10.55 -4.97
N ALA A 37 8.35 -11.63 -5.53
CA ALA A 37 7.57 -12.56 -6.34
C ALA A 37 6.61 -13.39 -5.47
N VAL A 38 7.07 -13.83 -4.30
CA VAL A 38 6.22 -14.54 -3.32
C VAL A 38 5.11 -13.66 -2.75
N HIS A 39 5.31 -12.34 -2.76
CA HIS A 39 4.41 -11.36 -2.17
C HIS A 39 3.65 -10.52 -3.19
N SER A 40 3.47 -11.04 -4.39
CA SER A 40 2.68 -10.43 -5.46
C SER A 40 1.83 -11.49 -6.15
N TYR A 41 0.92 -11.05 -7.01
CA TYR A 41 0.05 -11.92 -7.80
C TYR A 41 -0.14 -11.40 -9.22
N GLY A 42 -0.67 -12.24 -10.11
CA GLY A 42 -0.93 -11.86 -11.50
C GLY A 42 0.33 -11.69 -12.35
N GLU A 43 0.30 -10.76 -13.30
CA GLU A 43 1.45 -10.34 -14.10
C GLU A 43 2.54 -9.66 -13.28
N VAL A 44 2.17 -8.97 -12.21
CA VAL A 44 3.15 -8.35 -11.29
C VAL A 44 4.05 -9.41 -10.65
N GLN A 45 3.51 -10.59 -10.31
CA GLN A 45 4.33 -11.71 -9.86
C GLN A 45 5.30 -12.20 -10.95
N ARG A 46 4.82 -12.35 -12.18
CA ARG A 46 5.67 -12.75 -13.32
C ARG A 46 6.77 -11.72 -13.59
N PHE A 47 6.47 -10.43 -13.43
CA PHE A 47 7.44 -9.36 -13.55
C PHE A 47 8.58 -9.54 -12.55
N PHE A 48 8.29 -9.81 -11.28
CA PHE A 48 9.33 -9.99 -10.25
C PHE A 48 10.15 -11.28 -10.39
N LEU A 49 9.62 -12.33 -11.04
CA LEU A 49 10.41 -13.51 -11.38
C LEU A 49 11.54 -13.17 -12.37
N ALA A 50 11.28 -12.27 -13.32
CA ALA A 50 12.27 -11.79 -14.29
C ALA A 50 13.10 -10.60 -13.77
N HIS A 51 12.49 -9.74 -12.95
CA HIS A 51 13.09 -8.51 -12.42
C HIS A 51 13.03 -8.50 -10.89
N PRO A 52 13.82 -9.33 -10.18
CA PRO A 52 13.80 -9.34 -8.72
C PRO A 52 14.08 -7.96 -8.13
N CYS A 53 13.30 -7.59 -7.12
CA CYS A 53 13.46 -6.33 -6.41
C CYS A 53 14.68 -6.37 -5.47
N ARG A 54 15.06 -5.20 -4.95
CA ARG A 54 16.07 -5.05 -3.89
C ARG A 54 15.47 -5.19 -2.50
N SER A 55 14.25 -4.70 -2.32
CA SER A 55 13.52 -4.82 -1.06
C SER A 55 12.02 -4.59 -1.27
N LEU A 56 11.25 -5.16 -0.36
CA LEU A 56 9.82 -4.94 -0.18
C LEU A 56 9.55 -4.64 1.29
N ASP A 57 9.05 -3.44 1.56
CA ASP A 57 8.44 -3.10 2.85
C ASP A 57 6.92 -3.09 2.69
N ARG A 58 6.20 -3.67 3.64
CA ARG A 58 4.73 -3.65 3.65
C ARG A 58 4.21 -3.22 5.01
N THR A 59 3.13 -2.46 4.97
CA THR A 59 2.37 -2.05 6.14
C THR A 59 0.89 -2.27 5.88
N LEU A 60 0.17 -2.75 6.90
CA LEU A 60 -1.28 -2.76 6.92
C LEU A 60 -1.75 -2.02 8.15
N LEU A 61 -2.50 -0.95 7.93
CA LEU A 61 -3.16 -0.19 9.00
C LEU A 61 -4.64 -0.53 9.03
N THR A 62 -5.21 -0.64 10.22
CA THR A 62 -6.67 -0.60 10.41
C THR A 62 -7.02 0.78 10.93
N LEU A 63 -7.84 1.51 10.18
CA LEU A 63 -8.26 2.87 10.48
C LEU A 63 -9.76 2.88 10.78
N ALA A 64 -10.12 3.50 11.90
CA ALA A 64 -11.51 3.79 12.24
C ALA A 64 -11.83 5.24 11.91
N ASP A 65 -12.96 5.46 11.24
CA ASP A 65 -13.47 6.79 10.96
C ASP A 65 -14.35 7.35 12.10
N PRO A 66 -14.66 8.65 12.08
CA PRO A 66 -15.47 9.28 13.13
C PRO A 66 -16.91 8.78 13.22
N ASP A 67 -17.44 8.21 12.14
CA ASP A 67 -18.82 7.77 12.00
C ASP A 67 -19.00 6.27 12.33
N GLY A 68 -17.91 5.60 12.75
CA GLY A 68 -17.91 4.21 13.20
C GLY A 68 -17.58 3.19 12.10
N GLY A 69 -17.30 3.65 10.87
CA GLY A 69 -16.76 2.83 9.79
C GLY A 69 -15.32 2.40 10.09
N THR A 70 -14.94 1.20 9.67
CA THR A 70 -13.56 0.72 9.74
C THR A 70 -13.10 0.23 8.37
N PHE A 71 -11.88 0.63 8.00
CA PHE A 71 -11.22 0.16 6.78
C PHE A 71 -9.77 -0.21 7.07
N VAL A 72 -9.18 -1.03 6.20
CA VAL A 72 -7.75 -1.25 6.17
C VAL A 72 -7.10 -0.42 5.09
N LEU A 73 -5.86 0.01 5.33
CA LEU A 73 -4.99 0.67 4.37
C LEU A 73 -3.72 -0.17 4.22
N SER A 74 -3.56 -0.78 3.05
CA SER A 74 -2.35 -1.48 2.65
C SER A 74 -1.39 -0.48 2.03
N ILE A 75 -0.12 -0.53 2.41
CA ILE A 75 0.96 0.29 1.86
C ILE A 75 2.15 -0.62 1.57
N SER A 76 2.68 -0.55 0.36
CA SER A 76 3.87 -1.32 -0.05
C SER A 76 4.91 -0.42 -0.67
N TRP A 77 6.17 -0.55 -0.27
CA TRP A 77 7.32 0.11 -0.89
C TRP A 77 8.17 -0.95 -1.57
N VAL A 78 8.22 -0.90 -2.90
CA VAL A 78 9.03 -1.79 -3.72
C VAL A 78 10.25 -1.03 -4.21
N ARG A 79 11.45 -1.44 -3.79
CA ARG A 79 12.69 -0.92 -4.36
C ARG A 79 13.14 -1.83 -5.49
N THR A 80 13.12 -1.36 -6.73
CA THR A 80 13.58 -2.12 -7.90
C THR A 80 15.08 -1.94 -8.14
N ARG A 81 15.67 -2.66 -9.11
CA ARG A 81 17.11 -2.55 -9.39
C ARG A 81 17.47 -1.30 -10.17
N SER A 82 16.55 -0.82 -11.00
CA SER A 82 16.69 0.35 -11.84
C SER A 82 15.41 1.22 -11.81
N ARG A 83 15.51 2.46 -12.30
CA ARG A 83 14.35 3.36 -12.45
C ARG A 83 13.42 2.94 -13.59
N SER A 84 13.95 2.26 -14.61
CA SER A 84 13.13 1.71 -15.70
C SER A 84 12.23 0.60 -15.18
N ASP A 85 12.77 -0.32 -14.37
CA ASP A 85 11.98 -1.39 -13.74
C ASP A 85 10.85 -0.80 -12.87
N THR A 86 11.12 0.31 -12.16
CA THR A 86 10.08 0.99 -11.36
C THR A 86 8.96 1.53 -12.25
N ALA A 87 9.31 2.12 -13.40
CA ALA A 87 8.33 2.65 -14.33
C ALA A 87 7.52 1.54 -15.02
N ASP A 88 8.16 0.41 -15.32
CA ASP A 88 7.53 -0.75 -15.95
C ASP A 88 6.58 -1.45 -14.97
N LEU A 89 7.03 -1.66 -13.73
CA LEU A 89 6.21 -2.15 -12.64
C LEU A 89 5.01 -1.24 -12.39
N GLN A 90 5.21 0.08 -12.36
CA GLN A 90 4.11 1.01 -12.15
C GLN A 90 3.06 0.89 -13.25
N ARG A 91 3.47 0.80 -14.53
CA ARG A 91 2.53 0.62 -15.64
C ARG A 91 1.72 -0.67 -15.51
N LEU A 92 2.34 -1.76 -15.07
CA LEU A 92 1.62 -3.00 -14.80
C LEU A 92 0.58 -2.77 -13.70
N ILE A 93 1.02 -2.32 -12.52
CA ILE A 93 0.16 -2.13 -11.35
C ILE A 93 -1.00 -1.15 -11.60
N ASP A 94 -0.77 -0.10 -12.39
CA ASP A 94 -1.81 0.89 -12.73
C ASP A 94 -2.76 0.39 -13.83
N THR A 95 -2.50 -0.79 -14.42
CA THR A 95 -3.38 -1.43 -15.40
C THR A 95 -4.28 -2.46 -14.71
N ASP A 96 -5.59 -2.31 -14.87
CA ASP A 96 -6.56 -3.23 -14.29
C ASP A 96 -6.31 -4.69 -14.71
N GLY A 97 -6.45 -5.62 -13.76
CA GLY A 97 -6.39 -7.06 -14.01
C GLY A 97 -4.98 -7.66 -14.09
N THR A 98 -3.92 -6.86 -14.07
CA THR A 98 -2.52 -7.35 -14.13
C THR A 98 -2.00 -7.80 -12.75
N GLY A 99 -2.71 -7.48 -11.66
CA GLY A 99 -2.35 -7.84 -10.29
C GLY A 99 -1.57 -6.75 -9.55
N SER A 100 -1.12 -7.06 -8.34
CA SER A 100 -0.46 -6.09 -7.45
C SER A 100 0.43 -6.79 -6.42
N ILE A 101 0.96 -6.00 -5.48
CA ILE A 101 1.60 -6.49 -4.26
C ILE A 101 0.51 -6.99 -3.31
N ALA A 102 0.67 -8.21 -2.78
CA ALA A 102 -0.27 -8.78 -1.83
C ALA A 102 -0.21 -8.03 -0.48
N PRO A 103 -1.34 -7.48 0.00
CA PRO A 103 -1.44 -6.91 1.35
C PRO A 103 -1.01 -7.90 2.44
N LEU A 104 -0.58 -7.38 3.59
CA LEU A 104 -0.33 -8.25 4.73
C LEU A 104 -1.61 -8.95 5.18
N ALA A 105 -1.47 -10.21 5.57
CA ALA A 105 -2.59 -11.07 5.94
C ALA A 105 -3.68 -11.19 4.86
N PHE A 106 -3.34 -11.01 3.56
CA PHE A 106 -4.30 -11.01 2.45
C PHE A 106 -5.31 -12.17 2.49
N SER A 107 -4.84 -13.41 2.66
CA SER A 107 -5.71 -14.58 2.73
C SER A 107 -6.66 -14.56 3.94
N ALA A 108 -6.17 -14.11 5.11
CA ALA A 108 -6.98 -14.01 6.32
C ALA A 108 -8.01 -12.87 6.23
N LEU A 109 -7.65 -11.73 5.62
CA LEU A 109 -8.57 -10.63 5.33
C LEU A 109 -9.66 -11.08 4.36
N LYS A 110 -9.28 -11.76 3.27
CA LYS A 110 -10.22 -12.32 2.29
C LYS A 110 -11.19 -13.32 2.93
N ALA A 111 -10.70 -14.19 3.82
CA ALA A 111 -11.54 -15.15 4.57
C ALA A 111 -12.56 -14.44 5.48
N ARG A 112 -12.27 -13.22 5.92
CA ARG A 112 -13.18 -12.36 6.70
C ARG A 112 -14.06 -11.45 5.84
N GLY A 113 -14.05 -11.65 4.52
CA GLY A 113 -14.86 -10.86 3.59
C GLY A 113 -14.27 -9.51 3.19
N VAL A 114 -13.07 -9.14 3.66
CA VAL A 114 -12.40 -7.90 3.26
C VAL A 114 -11.84 -8.06 1.84
N ARG A 115 -12.19 -7.14 0.93
CA ARG A 115 -11.81 -7.19 -0.48
C ARG A 115 -11.10 -5.92 -0.89
N PHE A 116 -9.88 -6.09 -1.40
CA PHE A 116 -9.14 -5.10 -2.16
C PHE A 116 -9.62 -5.19 -3.61
N THR A 117 -10.29 -4.15 -4.09
CA THR A 117 -10.99 -4.13 -5.38
C THR A 117 -10.32 -3.23 -6.41
N GLY A 118 -9.19 -2.60 -6.07
CA GLY A 118 -8.54 -1.57 -6.87
C GLY A 118 -9.11 -0.17 -6.65
N THR A 119 -9.97 0.05 -5.66
CA THR A 119 -10.51 1.39 -5.36
C THR A 119 -10.90 1.56 -3.88
N PRO A 120 -10.45 2.62 -3.18
CA PRO A 120 -9.49 3.61 -3.66
C PRO A 120 -8.07 3.05 -3.67
N PHE A 121 -7.33 3.40 -4.71
CA PHE A 121 -5.99 2.90 -5.02
C PHE A 121 -5.13 4.05 -5.53
N GLN A 122 -3.85 4.06 -5.17
CA GLN A 122 -2.88 4.94 -5.79
C GLN A 122 -1.47 4.35 -5.75
N SER A 123 -0.75 4.44 -6.86
CA SER A 123 0.68 4.20 -6.91
C SER A 123 1.47 5.49 -7.16
N ARG A 124 2.70 5.55 -6.64
CA ARG A 124 3.60 6.68 -6.88
C ARG A 124 5.06 6.26 -6.82
N ARG A 125 5.81 6.60 -7.86
CA ARG A 125 7.26 6.36 -7.93
C ARG A 125 8.09 7.51 -7.36
N SER A 126 9.22 7.17 -6.76
CA SER A 126 10.28 8.09 -6.34
C SER A 126 11.64 7.45 -6.59
N GLY A 127 12.29 7.82 -7.68
CA GLY A 127 13.55 7.21 -8.09
C GLY A 127 13.36 5.74 -8.48
N ASP A 128 14.03 4.85 -7.76
CA ASP A 128 13.97 3.38 -7.94
C ASP A 128 12.99 2.70 -6.97
N THR A 129 12.07 3.48 -6.37
CA THR A 129 11.08 2.99 -5.41
C THR A 129 9.67 3.29 -5.89
N LEU A 130 8.79 2.30 -5.86
CA LEU A 130 7.35 2.44 -6.08
C LEU A 130 6.61 2.29 -4.76
N VAL A 131 5.77 3.25 -4.42
CA VAL A 131 4.81 3.15 -3.32
C VAL A 131 3.46 2.76 -3.90
N VAL A 132 2.81 1.76 -3.33
CA VAL A 132 1.47 1.29 -3.71
C VAL A 132 0.59 1.34 -2.47
N ALA A 133 -0.52 2.08 -2.55
CA ALA A 133 -1.47 2.23 -1.46
C ALA A 133 -2.88 1.86 -1.93
N GLU A 134 -3.59 1.08 -1.12
CA GLU A 134 -4.98 0.68 -1.40
C GLU A 134 -5.76 0.54 -0.09
N ALA A 135 -7.02 0.95 -0.09
CA ALA A 135 -7.91 0.77 1.04
C ALA A 135 -9.03 -0.22 0.76
N ALA A 136 -9.47 -0.93 1.79
CA ALA A 136 -10.60 -1.85 1.72
C ALA A 136 -11.45 -1.77 2.99
N THR A 137 -12.77 -1.79 2.83
CA THR A 137 -13.71 -1.75 3.96
C THR A 137 -13.63 -3.04 4.79
N VAL A 138 -13.63 -2.88 6.11
CA VAL A 138 -13.72 -3.98 7.08
C VAL A 138 -15.13 -4.10 7.63
N SER A 139 -15.73 -2.97 8.02
CA SER A 139 -17.07 -2.93 8.61
C SER A 139 -17.69 -1.54 8.50
N GLY A 140 -19.02 -1.49 8.52
CA GLY A 140 -19.79 -0.25 8.37
C GLY A 140 -19.64 0.34 6.97
N THR A 141 -19.85 1.65 6.86
CA THR A 141 -19.73 2.40 5.59
C THR A 141 -18.72 3.53 5.78
N PRO A 142 -17.41 3.23 5.70
CA PRO A 142 -16.40 4.26 5.88
C PRO A 142 -16.55 5.39 4.86
N GLY A 143 -16.33 6.64 5.28
CA GLY A 143 -16.40 7.78 4.38
C GLY A 143 -15.47 7.64 3.17
N ALA A 144 -16.01 7.64 1.95
CA ALA A 144 -15.23 7.44 0.73
C ALA A 144 -14.08 8.44 0.59
N SER A 145 -14.34 9.73 0.86
CA SER A 145 -13.33 10.79 0.83
C SER A 145 -12.24 10.62 1.90
N LEU A 146 -12.57 9.98 3.04
CA LEU A 146 -11.58 9.65 4.07
C LEU A 146 -10.67 8.52 3.60
N MET A 147 -11.22 7.49 2.95
CA MET A 147 -10.44 6.40 2.36
C MET A 147 -9.53 6.92 1.24
N GLU A 148 -10.06 7.73 0.33
CA GLU A 148 -9.31 8.38 -0.76
C GLU A 148 -8.18 9.28 -0.21
N GLY A 149 -8.50 10.14 0.76
CA GLY A 149 -7.51 11.01 1.41
C GLY A 149 -6.41 10.21 2.10
N SER A 150 -6.77 9.06 2.69
CA SER A 150 -5.81 8.16 3.35
C SER A 150 -4.86 7.50 2.36
N VAL A 151 -5.39 6.98 1.26
CA VAL A 151 -4.60 6.41 0.15
C VAL A 151 -3.70 7.47 -0.46
N ALA A 152 -4.21 8.69 -0.67
CA ALA A 152 -3.46 9.79 -1.23
C ALA A 152 -2.33 10.30 -0.32
N ALA A 153 -2.53 10.27 1.00
CA ALA A 153 -1.47 10.57 1.96
C ALA A 153 -0.40 9.47 1.96
N ALA A 154 -0.82 8.20 1.96
CA ALA A 154 0.08 7.04 1.97
C ALA A 154 0.94 6.92 0.72
N SER A 155 0.41 7.21 -0.46
CA SER A 155 1.17 7.12 -1.72
C SER A 155 2.34 8.12 -1.79
N ARG A 156 2.38 9.14 -0.92
CA ARG A 156 3.44 10.16 -0.88
C ARG A 156 4.61 9.80 0.04
N LEU A 157 4.56 8.63 0.66
CA LEU A 157 5.59 8.11 1.58
C LEU A 157 6.91 7.77 0.89
#